data_AF-A0A1T4YW18-F1
#
_entry.id   AF-A0A1T4YW18-F1
#
_cell.length_a   1.000
_cell.length_b   1.000
_cell.length_c   1.000
_cell.angle_alpha   90.00
_cell.angle_beta   90.00
_cell.angle_gamma   90.00
#
_symmetry.space_group_name_H-M   'P 1'
#
loop_
_entity.id
_entity.type
_entity.pdbx_description
1 polymer ?
#
loop_
_entity_poly.entity_id
_entity_poly.type
_entity_poly.pdbx_seq_one_letter_code
_entity_poly.pdbx_strand_id
1 'polypeptide(L)'
;MEPLFEVQSMKHSLGELSFVWSDTGGYYRVYKNERQLYEGTVAEFTDGELDSRHPFQYTIERVKDEKVEDVIVIQTSALTSRVEDEHPLQRLVITTIAASSQIALSWERIKGVEKYDIYRNGIYLDTVENNRFIDRESSMSEAVTYSVLGTRPLIDSNQQMNVSKSIVSKAFEVVMPPSSENKPTEESYTFSIRVNCRDHLLQPVAKRKKVLEIDRWKFRYTTFLKEDILKNPNLLSPLPYFAGDDRDFDPEGKSYRTRVDMRGEFNIEESSLQFTKAVGPSIGMNYLKSYKRHGHASLEDIEIKRLEGKPSEINFEIVHDVGNPLTVSPPIHYEVKGHLDCEGNIDLVGYHNDAPHHEIYLSLGDGDWWTIRQSESEGLAYLSGVLGDDYWRYMTCN
;
A
#
# COMPACT_ATOMS: atom_id res chain seq x y z
N MET A 1 36.66 -0.82 16.09
CA MET A 1 35.19 -0.92 15.95
C MET A 1 34.95 -2.28 15.32
N GLU A 2 34.22 -3.18 15.98
CA GLU A 2 33.91 -4.48 15.37
C GLU A 2 33.02 -4.26 14.14
N PRO A 3 33.21 -5.05 13.06
CA PRO A 3 32.40 -4.93 11.86
C PRO A 3 30.94 -5.29 12.17
N LEU A 4 30.00 -4.47 11.70
CA LEU A 4 28.55 -4.71 11.87
C LEU A 4 28.11 -5.88 10.98
N PHE A 5 27.29 -6.79 11.53
CA PHE A 5 26.69 -7.89 10.78
C PHE A 5 25.50 -7.40 9.95
N GLU A 6 25.77 -7.03 8.68
CA GLU A 6 24.83 -6.36 7.79
C GLU A 6 24.91 -6.92 6.37
N VAL A 7 23.81 -6.82 5.61
CA VAL A 7 23.82 -7.09 4.17
C VAL A 7 24.58 -5.98 3.46
N GLN A 8 25.60 -6.36 2.69
CA GLN A 8 26.46 -5.45 1.95
C GLN A 8 25.88 -5.13 0.56
N SER A 9 25.40 -6.16 -0.13
CA SER A 9 24.81 -6.03 -1.46
C SER A 9 23.76 -7.09 -1.72
N MET A 10 22.78 -6.74 -2.53
CA MET A 10 21.74 -7.64 -3.04
C MET A 10 21.53 -7.36 -4.52
N LYS A 11 21.34 -8.42 -5.30
CA LYS A 11 21.10 -8.34 -6.74
C LYS A 11 19.93 -9.22 -7.11
N HIS A 12 18.91 -8.61 -7.71
CA HIS A 12 17.80 -9.31 -8.33
C HIS A 12 18.07 -9.51 -9.82
N SER A 13 17.84 -10.72 -10.30
CA SER A 13 17.78 -11.08 -11.71
C SER A 13 16.47 -11.85 -11.97
N LEU A 14 16.07 -12.01 -13.23
CA LEU A 14 14.87 -12.80 -13.54
C LEU A 14 15.06 -14.25 -13.05
N GLY A 15 14.24 -14.68 -12.10
CA GLY A 15 14.27 -16.02 -11.51
C GLY A 15 15.42 -16.28 -10.55
N GLU A 16 16.25 -15.29 -10.22
CA GLU A 16 17.40 -15.47 -9.32
C GLU A 16 17.58 -14.25 -8.40
N LEU A 17 17.96 -14.52 -7.16
CA LEU A 17 18.33 -13.52 -6.16
C LEU A 17 19.67 -13.90 -5.55
N SER A 18 20.61 -12.96 -5.47
CA SER A 18 21.83 -13.14 -4.71
C SER A 18 22.07 -12.01 -3.72
N PHE A 19 22.67 -12.33 -2.58
CA PHE A 19 23.06 -11.34 -1.59
C PHE A 19 24.32 -11.75 -0.84
N VAL A 20 25.06 -10.73 -0.40
CA VAL A 20 26.33 -10.83 0.32
C VAL A 20 26.18 -10.05 1.62
N TRP A 21 26.68 -10.59 2.73
CA TRP A 21 26.69 -9.94 4.03
C TRP A 21 28.11 -9.79 4.58
N SER A 22 28.27 -9.03 5.66
CA SER A 22 29.55 -8.87 6.33
C SER A 22 30.07 -10.22 6.85
N ASP A 23 31.23 -10.65 6.38
CA ASP A 23 31.96 -11.75 7.01
C ASP A 23 32.61 -11.26 8.32
N THR A 24 31.97 -11.59 9.43
CA THR A 24 32.45 -11.31 10.79
C THR A 24 32.94 -12.57 11.51
N GLY A 25 33.12 -13.67 10.77
CA GLY A 25 33.57 -14.97 11.27
C GLY A 25 32.49 -15.81 11.95
N GLY A 26 32.74 -17.12 12.02
CA GLY A 26 31.78 -18.12 12.48
C GLY A 26 31.22 -18.95 11.32
N TYR A 27 30.06 -19.56 11.54
CA TYR A 27 29.30 -20.22 10.48
C TYR A 27 27.94 -19.55 10.29
N TYR A 28 27.40 -19.63 9.08
CA TYR A 28 26.15 -19.00 8.69
C TYR A 28 25.09 -20.04 8.34
N ARG A 29 23.84 -19.75 8.65
CA ARG A 29 22.66 -20.47 8.13
C ARG A 29 21.73 -19.50 7.43
N VAL A 30 21.23 -19.88 6.26
CA VAL A 30 20.21 -19.11 5.54
C VAL A 30 18.94 -19.93 5.44
N TYR A 31 17.83 -19.31 5.82
CA TYR A 31 16.48 -19.86 5.75
C TYR A 31 15.66 -19.03 4.77
N LYS A 32 14.75 -19.67 4.03
CA LYS A 32 13.69 -19.02 3.25
C LYS A 32 12.35 -19.53 3.76
N ASN A 33 11.49 -18.64 4.23
CA ASN A 33 10.20 -18.99 4.85
C ASN A 33 10.39 -20.16 5.83
N GLU A 34 11.33 -20.01 6.77
CA GLU A 34 11.72 -20.98 7.81
C GLU A 34 12.39 -22.28 7.32
N ARG A 35 12.43 -22.56 6.01
CA ARG A 35 13.16 -23.71 5.45
C ARG A 35 14.63 -23.36 5.28
N GLN A 36 15.53 -24.12 5.93
CA GLN A 36 16.98 -23.96 5.75
C GLN A 36 17.38 -24.31 4.31
N LEU A 37 18.09 -23.39 3.66
CA LEU A 37 18.62 -23.55 2.30
C LEU A 37 20.15 -23.60 2.25
N TYR A 38 20.83 -23.02 3.25
CA TYR A 38 22.29 -22.93 3.29
C TYR A 38 22.83 -23.12 4.70
N GLU A 39 24.00 -23.74 4.80
CA GLU A 39 24.84 -23.79 5.99
C GLU A 39 26.32 -23.82 5.54
N GLY A 40 27.14 -22.91 6.07
CA GLY A 40 28.56 -22.81 5.69
C GLY A 40 29.24 -21.56 6.20
N THR A 41 30.51 -21.36 5.85
CA THR A 41 31.33 -20.21 6.31
C THR A 41 31.43 -19.08 5.29
N VAL A 42 30.85 -19.23 4.10
CA VAL A 42 30.93 -18.20 3.05
C VAL A 42 29.79 -17.21 3.25
N ALA A 43 30.10 -15.92 3.28
CA ALA A 43 29.15 -14.85 3.55
C ALA A 43 28.34 -14.40 2.31
N GLU A 44 27.92 -15.35 1.47
CA GLU A 44 27.13 -15.11 0.27
C GLU A 44 26.10 -16.23 0.04
N PHE A 45 24.99 -15.88 -0.58
CA PHE A 45 23.94 -16.83 -0.94
C PHE A 45 23.28 -16.45 -2.26
N THR A 46 22.88 -17.47 -3.03
CA THR A 46 22.12 -17.31 -4.28
C THR A 46 20.95 -18.30 -4.27
N ASP A 47 19.77 -17.81 -4.62
CA ASP A 47 18.53 -18.57 -4.73
C ASP A 47 17.96 -18.45 -6.14
N GLY A 48 17.68 -19.60 -6.77
CA GLY A 48 17.08 -19.70 -8.11
C GLY A 48 15.63 -20.20 -8.13
N GLU A 49 15.03 -20.49 -6.98
CA GLU A 49 13.66 -21.01 -6.87
C GLU A 49 12.74 -19.95 -6.22
N LEU A 50 12.41 -18.91 -6.99
CA LEU A 50 11.61 -17.78 -6.51
C LEU A 50 10.13 -17.92 -6.92
N ASP A 51 9.22 -17.97 -5.94
CA ASP A 51 7.79 -17.74 -6.18
C ASP A 51 7.59 -16.22 -6.36
N SER A 52 6.98 -15.83 -7.48
CA SER A 52 6.79 -14.43 -7.86
C SER A 52 5.44 -13.87 -7.44
N ARG A 53 4.56 -14.69 -6.88
CA ARG A 53 3.19 -14.28 -6.54
C ARG A 53 3.12 -13.37 -5.32
N HIS A 54 3.97 -13.63 -4.32
CA HIS A 54 3.98 -12.92 -3.04
C HIS A 54 5.41 -12.63 -2.57
N PRO A 55 5.61 -11.60 -1.74
CA PRO A 55 6.88 -11.40 -1.05
C PRO A 55 7.29 -12.64 -0.24
N PHE A 56 8.59 -12.85 -0.10
CA PHE A 56 9.16 -13.93 0.70
C PHE A 56 10.25 -13.40 1.64
N GLN A 57 10.51 -14.17 2.68
CA GLN A 57 11.43 -13.80 3.75
C GLN A 57 12.63 -14.72 3.79
N TYR A 58 13.82 -14.14 3.91
CA TYR A 58 15.03 -14.84 4.33
C TYR A 58 15.41 -14.48 5.75
N THR A 59 15.97 -15.45 6.46
CA THR A 59 16.66 -15.23 7.74
C THR A 59 18.10 -15.70 7.59
N ILE A 60 19.07 -14.84 7.91
CA ILE A 60 20.49 -15.18 7.98
C ILE A 60 20.88 -15.21 9.45
N GLU A 61 21.36 -16.35 9.92
CA GLU A 61 21.90 -16.50 11.27
C GLU A 61 23.42 -16.60 11.22
N ARG A 62 24.11 -15.87 12.08
CA ARG A 62 25.52 -16.09 12.38
C ARG A 62 25.66 -16.86 13.68
N VAL A 63 26.44 -17.92 13.63
CA VAL A 63 26.61 -18.83 14.75
C VAL A 63 28.08 -18.98 15.11
N LYS A 64 28.35 -18.90 16.41
CA LYS A 64 29.69 -19.01 17.00
C LYS A 64 29.56 -19.78 18.31
N ASP A 65 30.49 -20.70 18.55
CA ASP A 65 30.49 -21.56 19.76
C ASP A 65 29.11 -22.22 20.02
N GLU A 66 28.48 -22.74 18.95
CA GLU A 66 27.14 -23.37 18.96
C GLU A 66 25.98 -22.45 19.41
N LYS A 67 26.17 -21.13 19.36
CA LYS A 67 25.15 -20.13 19.71
C LYS A 67 24.94 -19.14 18.57
N VAL A 68 23.67 -18.90 18.25
CA VAL A 68 23.28 -17.84 17.31
C VAL A 68 23.58 -16.50 17.98
N GLU A 69 24.53 -15.75 17.43
CA GLU A 69 24.96 -14.44 17.93
C GLU A 69 24.23 -13.31 17.23
N ASP A 70 24.03 -13.42 15.91
CA ASP A 70 23.37 -12.39 15.11
C ASP A 70 22.33 -13.01 14.18
N VAL A 71 21.30 -12.21 13.88
CA VAL A 71 20.24 -12.55 12.94
C VAL A 71 20.00 -11.33 12.04
N ILE A 72 19.83 -11.59 10.74
CA ILE A 72 19.32 -10.63 9.77
C ILE A 72 18.03 -11.22 9.19
N VAL A 73 17.01 -10.39 9.06
CA VAL A 73 15.79 -10.72 8.32
C VAL A 73 15.72 -9.86 7.07
N ILE A 74 15.39 -10.49 5.94
CA ILE A 74 15.24 -9.85 4.64
C ILE A 74 13.86 -10.20 4.12
N GLN A 75 13.00 -9.22 3.88
CA GLN A 75 11.80 -9.41 3.10
C GLN A 75 11.98 -8.78 1.72
N THR A 76 11.66 -9.52 0.66
CA THR A 76 11.75 -9.03 -0.72
C THR A 76 10.76 -9.74 -1.63
N SER A 77 10.76 -9.41 -2.92
CA SER A 77 9.97 -10.07 -3.96
C SER A 77 10.85 -10.47 -5.13
N ALA A 78 10.39 -11.45 -5.92
CA ALA A 78 11.09 -11.84 -7.14
C ALA A 78 11.00 -10.73 -8.18
N LEU A 79 12.10 -10.48 -8.89
CA LEU A 79 12.05 -9.64 -10.08
C LEU A 79 11.32 -10.43 -11.18
N THR A 80 10.31 -9.79 -11.78
CA THR A 80 9.52 -10.38 -12.86
C THR A 80 9.60 -9.53 -14.11
N SER A 81 9.29 -10.14 -15.26
CA SER A 81 9.15 -9.39 -16.50
C SER A 81 8.00 -8.39 -16.36
N ARG A 82 8.25 -7.15 -16.80
CA ARG A 82 7.21 -6.11 -16.84
C ARG A 82 6.09 -6.56 -17.77
N VAL A 83 4.86 -6.50 -17.26
CA VAL A 83 3.66 -6.67 -18.06
C VAL A 83 3.15 -5.28 -18.38
N GLU A 84 2.81 -5.07 -19.65
CA GLU A 84 2.19 -3.83 -20.10
C GLU A 84 0.82 -3.67 -19.42
N ASP A 85 0.45 -2.44 -19.04
CA ASP A 85 -0.80 -2.09 -18.34
C ASP A 85 -0.97 -2.58 -16.89
N GLU A 86 0.09 -3.11 -16.25
CA GLU A 86 0.04 -3.48 -14.83
C GLU A 86 0.27 -2.27 -13.90
N HIS A 87 -0.36 -2.32 -12.73
CA HIS A 87 -0.19 -1.31 -11.69
C HIS A 87 1.31 -1.11 -11.33
N PRO A 88 1.83 0.13 -11.36
CA PRO A 88 3.27 0.40 -11.30
C PRO A 88 3.95 -0.07 -10.02
N LEU A 89 3.21 -0.14 -8.90
CA LEU A 89 3.71 -0.66 -7.62
C LEU A 89 3.46 -2.16 -7.40
N GLN A 90 2.62 -2.82 -8.20
CA GLN A 90 2.17 -4.20 -7.94
C GLN A 90 3.32 -5.19 -8.01
N ARG A 91 4.26 -5.02 -8.96
CA ARG A 91 5.45 -5.86 -9.08
C ARG A 91 6.76 -5.17 -8.76
N LEU A 92 6.69 -3.97 -8.18
CA LEU A 92 7.89 -3.26 -7.76
C LEU A 92 8.60 -4.10 -6.70
N VAL A 93 9.86 -4.47 -6.94
CA VAL A 93 10.68 -5.11 -5.91
C VAL A 93 10.98 -4.07 -4.84
N ILE A 94 10.47 -4.35 -3.64
CA ILE A 94 10.75 -3.60 -2.42
C ILE A 94 11.42 -4.59 -1.47
N THR A 95 12.61 -4.22 -1.01
CA THR A 95 13.43 -5.00 -0.09
C THR A 95 13.51 -4.28 1.23
N THR A 96 13.17 -4.99 2.30
CA THR A 96 13.34 -4.54 3.68
C THR A 96 14.34 -5.48 4.37
N ILE A 97 15.34 -4.90 5.02
CA ILE A 97 16.38 -5.64 5.74
C ILE A 97 16.36 -5.16 7.19
N ALA A 98 16.01 -6.04 8.11
CA ALA A 98 16.14 -5.82 9.54
C ALA A 98 17.40 -6.53 10.05
N ALA A 99 18.29 -5.78 10.70
CA ALA A 99 19.44 -6.30 11.42
C ALA A 99 19.43 -5.71 12.85
N SER A 100 20.34 -6.11 13.73
CA SER A 100 20.45 -5.53 15.09
C SER A 100 20.89 -4.05 15.09
N SER A 101 21.57 -3.61 14.04
CA SER A 101 22.11 -2.25 13.91
C SER A 101 21.26 -1.29 13.06
N GLN A 102 20.31 -1.79 12.26
CA GLN A 102 19.56 -0.97 11.31
C GLN A 102 18.28 -1.64 10.79
N ILE A 103 17.41 -0.82 10.22
CA ILE A 103 16.46 -1.20 9.17
C ILE A 103 16.93 -0.54 7.87
N ALA A 104 17.09 -1.31 6.80
CA ALA A 104 17.40 -0.78 5.47
C ALA A 104 16.27 -1.08 4.50
N LEU A 105 15.90 -0.08 3.70
CA LEU A 105 14.92 -0.18 2.63
C LEU A 105 15.62 0.02 1.29
N SER A 106 15.22 -0.75 0.28
CA SER A 106 15.66 -0.56 -1.10
C SER A 106 14.50 -0.88 -2.03
N TRP A 107 14.35 -0.12 -3.11
CA TRP A 107 13.26 -0.33 -4.07
C TRP A 107 13.75 -0.22 -5.51
N GLU A 108 12.97 -0.78 -6.43
CA GLU A 108 13.18 -0.52 -7.85
C GLU A 108 12.91 0.95 -8.21
N ARG A 109 13.63 1.45 -9.21
CA ARG A 109 13.40 2.80 -9.73
C ARG A 109 12.03 2.89 -10.39
N ILE A 110 11.22 3.83 -9.92
CA ILE A 110 9.97 4.22 -10.58
C ILE A 110 10.32 5.20 -11.70
N LYS A 111 9.92 4.89 -12.94
CA LYS A 111 10.24 5.73 -14.11
C LYS A 111 9.66 7.13 -13.91
N GLY A 112 10.46 8.17 -14.15
CA GLY A 112 10.03 9.56 -14.04
C GLY A 112 10.02 10.12 -12.62
N VAL A 113 10.23 9.30 -11.58
CA VAL A 113 10.42 9.78 -10.21
C VAL A 113 11.92 9.98 -9.97
N GLU A 114 12.29 11.17 -9.50
CA GLU A 114 13.69 11.55 -9.26
C GLU A 114 14.08 11.52 -7.78
N LYS A 115 13.12 11.78 -6.90
CA LYS A 115 13.31 11.93 -5.45
C LYS A 115 12.21 11.21 -4.70
N TYR A 116 12.55 10.77 -3.50
CA TYR A 116 11.64 10.09 -2.61
C TYR A 116 11.70 10.70 -1.22
N ASP A 117 10.56 11.16 -0.72
CA ASP A 117 10.40 11.59 0.66
C ASP A 117 10.15 10.36 1.55
N ILE A 118 10.92 10.27 2.63
CA ILE A 118 10.92 9.15 3.56
C ILE A 118 10.30 9.60 4.88
N TYR A 119 9.32 8.84 5.35
CA TYR A 119 8.64 9.07 6.61
C TYR A 119 8.76 7.84 7.50
N ARG A 120 8.80 8.06 8.81
CA ARG A 120 8.73 7.02 9.84
C ARG A 120 7.62 7.37 10.82
N ASN A 121 6.63 6.48 10.93
CA ASN A 121 5.42 6.68 11.73
C ASN A 121 4.72 8.02 11.41
N GLY A 122 4.68 8.39 10.13
CA GLY A 122 4.11 9.65 9.64
C GLY A 122 5.01 10.89 9.81
N ILE A 123 6.16 10.77 10.47
CA ILE A 123 7.11 11.87 10.65
C ILE A 123 8.12 11.85 9.51
N TYR A 124 8.26 12.97 8.79
CA TYR A 124 9.28 13.14 7.74
C TYR A 124 10.69 12.97 8.32
N LEU A 125 11.53 12.21 7.61
CA LEU A 125 12.92 11.98 7.96
C LEU A 125 13.87 12.66 6.97
N ASP A 126 13.75 12.34 5.68
CA ASP A 126 14.70 12.77 4.66
C ASP A 126 14.10 12.66 3.24
N THR A 127 14.74 13.31 2.27
CA THR A 127 14.48 13.14 0.84
C THR A 127 15.70 12.50 0.18
N VAL A 128 15.53 11.36 -0.46
CA VAL A 128 16.62 10.61 -1.10
C VAL A 128 16.49 10.59 -2.62
N GLU A 129 17.62 10.71 -3.32
CA GLU A 129 17.71 10.57 -4.79
C GLU A 129 18.08 9.12 -5.20
N ASN A 130 18.71 8.37 -4.30
CA ASN A 130 18.98 6.96 -4.49
C ASN A 130 17.78 6.12 -4.00
N ASN A 131 17.53 4.98 -4.66
CA ASN A 131 16.43 4.08 -4.31
C ASN A 131 16.72 3.23 -3.06
N ARG A 132 17.31 3.83 -2.02
CA ARG A 132 17.72 3.18 -0.78
C ARG A 132 17.65 4.14 0.40
N PHE A 133 17.23 3.62 1.54
CA PHE A 133 17.26 4.32 2.83
C PHE A 133 17.76 3.40 3.94
N ILE A 134 18.46 3.95 4.94
CA ILE A 134 18.95 3.20 6.11
C ILE A 134 18.60 3.97 7.37
N ASP A 135 17.83 3.35 8.25
CA ASP A 135 17.52 3.86 9.58
C ASP A 135 18.30 3.10 10.66
N ARG A 136 19.11 3.81 11.43
CA ARG A 136 19.88 3.28 12.56
C ARG A 136 19.33 3.70 13.92
N GLU A 137 18.25 4.47 13.94
CA GLU A 137 17.67 5.07 15.14
C GLU A 137 16.31 4.46 15.49
N SER A 138 15.85 3.45 14.75
CA SER A 138 14.57 2.79 15.00
C SER A 138 14.59 1.98 16.30
N SER A 139 13.45 1.94 17.00
CA SER A 139 13.25 1.09 18.17
C SER A 139 13.36 -0.39 17.81
N MET A 140 13.82 -1.19 18.79
CA MET A 140 13.88 -2.65 18.70
C MET A 140 12.57 -3.32 19.18
N SER A 141 11.91 -2.70 20.16
CA SER A 141 10.78 -3.29 20.89
C SER A 141 9.41 -2.88 20.35
N GLU A 142 9.37 -1.95 19.40
CA GLU A 142 8.13 -1.43 18.81
C GLU A 142 8.11 -1.65 17.30
N ALA A 143 6.93 -1.93 16.76
CA ALA A 143 6.72 -1.94 15.32
C ALA A 143 6.86 -0.52 14.77
N VAL A 144 7.41 -0.40 13.57
CA VAL A 144 7.64 0.87 12.89
C VAL A 144 7.08 0.82 11.48
N THR A 145 6.45 1.90 11.04
CA THR A 145 5.96 2.03 9.67
C THR A 145 6.80 3.05 8.92
N TYR A 146 7.44 2.63 7.84
CA TYR A 146 8.08 3.55 6.89
C TYR A 146 7.13 3.82 5.73
N SER A 147 7.06 5.07 5.29
CA SER A 147 6.39 5.44 4.03
C SER A 147 7.40 6.10 3.11
N VAL A 148 7.40 5.69 1.86
CA VAL A 148 8.24 6.25 0.80
C VAL A 148 7.33 6.85 -0.25
N LEU A 149 7.40 8.16 -0.42
CA LEU A 149 6.58 8.93 -1.35
C LEU A 149 7.46 9.46 -2.48
N GLY A 150 7.12 9.15 -3.71
CA GLY A 150 7.68 9.80 -4.89
C GLY A 150 6.59 10.39 -5.76
N THR A 151 6.86 11.52 -6.40
CA THR A 151 5.94 12.12 -7.37
C THR A 151 6.60 12.32 -8.72
N ARG A 152 5.79 12.37 -9.78
CA ARG A 152 6.26 12.76 -11.12
C ARG A 152 5.19 13.58 -11.85
N PRO A 153 5.59 14.53 -12.72
CA PRO A 153 4.64 15.27 -13.55
C PRO A 153 3.91 14.37 -14.57
N LEU A 154 2.62 14.62 -14.80
CA LEU A 154 1.82 13.90 -15.81
C LEU A 154 2.31 14.08 -17.24
N ILE A 155 2.99 15.19 -17.57
CA ILE A 155 3.46 15.44 -18.93
C ILE A 155 4.46 14.35 -19.38
N ASP A 156 5.16 13.74 -18.44
CA ASP A 156 6.13 12.65 -18.67
C ASP A 156 5.49 11.24 -18.63
N SER A 157 4.22 11.10 -18.21
CA SER A 157 3.50 9.80 -18.19
C SER A 157 2.88 9.41 -19.54
N ASN A 158 3.04 10.26 -20.57
CA ASN A 158 2.52 10.13 -21.94
C ASN A 158 3.01 8.91 -22.77
N GLN A 159 3.54 7.85 -22.15
CA GLN A 159 3.85 6.60 -22.86
C GLN A 159 2.82 5.48 -22.70
N GLN A 160 1.75 5.64 -21.93
CA GLN A 160 0.62 4.69 -21.93
C GLN A 160 -0.64 5.39 -21.43
N MET A 161 -1.74 5.29 -22.19
CA MET A 161 -3.16 5.58 -21.87
C MET A 161 -3.88 6.72 -22.64
N ASN A 162 -4.72 6.26 -23.58
CA ASN A 162 -5.94 6.78 -24.22
C ASN A 162 -6.14 8.29 -24.50
N VAL A 163 -6.47 8.56 -25.77
CA VAL A 163 -7.01 9.83 -26.32
C VAL A 163 -8.13 10.44 -25.48
N SER A 164 -8.92 9.62 -24.77
CA SER A 164 -9.98 10.08 -23.87
C SER A 164 -9.48 10.92 -22.69
N LYS A 165 -8.41 10.51 -21.99
CA LYS A 165 -7.83 11.32 -20.89
C LYS A 165 -7.36 12.69 -21.41
N SER A 166 -6.83 12.75 -22.63
CA SER A 166 -6.37 14.01 -23.27
C SER A 166 -7.49 14.98 -23.69
N ILE A 167 -8.71 14.49 -23.89
CA ILE A 167 -9.87 15.34 -24.20
C ILE A 167 -10.48 15.87 -22.90
N VAL A 168 -10.53 15.03 -21.86
CA VAL A 168 -11.02 15.44 -20.54
C VAL A 168 -10.04 16.41 -19.88
N SER A 169 -8.72 16.28 -20.08
CA SER A 169 -7.72 17.26 -19.62
C SER A 169 -7.96 18.66 -20.20
N LYS A 170 -8.20 18.75 -21.51
CA LYS A 170 -8.53 20.04 -22.15
C LYS A 170 -9.84 20.64 -21.63
N ALA A 171 -10.85 19.81 -21.36
CA ALA A 171 -12.09 20.27 -20.75
C ALA A 171 -11.89 20.73 -19.30
N PHE A 172 -11.03 20.03 -18.54
CA PHE A 172 -10.66 20.38 -17.18
C PHE A 172 -9.93 21.73 -17.12
N GLU A 173 -8.94 21.97 -17.99
CA GLU A 173 -8.21 23.24 -18.09
C GLU A 173 -9.13 24.44 -18.39
N VAL A 174 -10.25 24.22 -19.11
CA VAL A 174 -11.24 25.27 -19.36
C VAL A 174 -12.05 25.61 -18.10
N VAL A 175 -12.31 24.62 -17.24
CA VAL A 175 -13.06 24.79 -15.99
C VAL A 175 -12.18 25.32 -14.87
N MET A 176 -10.92 24.85 -14.81
CA MET A 176 -9.90 25.28 -13.88
C MET A 176 -8.69 25.80 -14.67
N PRO A 177 -8.71 27.07 -15.12
CA PRO A 177 -7.60 27.63 -15.88
C PRO A 177 -6.30 27.54 -15.07
N PRO A 178 -5.18 27.16 -15.71
CA PRO A 178 -3.89 27.09 -15.02
C PRO A 178 -3.54 28.46 -14.45
N SER A 179 -3.36 28.50 -13.13
CA SER A 179 -2.90 29.68 -12.39
C SER A 179 -1.46 29.47 -11.94
N SER A 180 -0.74 30.55 -11.60
CA SER A 180 0.59 30.44 -11.01
C SER A 180 0.62 29.79 -9.62
N GLU A 181 -0.55 29.50 -9.04
CA GLU A 181 -0.72 28.85 -7.74
C GLU A 181 -1.14 27.37 -7.86
N ASN A 182 -1.62 26.93 -9.02
CA ASN A 182 -1.99 25.52 -9.23
C ASN A 182 -0.72 24.72 -9.50
N LYS A 183 -0.44 23.73 -8.63
CA LYS A 183 0.68 22.80 -8.82
C LYS A 183 0.60 22.11 -10.19
N PRO A 184 1.74 21.80 -10.83
CA PRO A 184 1.74 20.90 -11.97
C PRO A 184 1.02 19.61 -11.57
N THR A 185 0.31 19.07 -12.53
CA THR A 185 -0.40 17.82 -12.36
C THR A 185 0.57 16.67 -12.11
N GLU A 186 0.44 15.96 -10.99
CA GLU A 186 1.41 14.97 -10.51
C GLU A 186 0.74 13.62 -10.24
N GLU A 187 1.38 12.54 -10.67
CA GLU A 187 1.10 11.21 -10.13
C GLU A 187 1.93 10.99 -8.88
N SER A 188 1.31 10.43 -7.84
CA SER A 188 1.97 10.05 -6.60
C SER A 188 2.13 8.54 -6.50
N TYR A 189 3.25 8.14 -5.90
CA TYR A 189 3.63 6.75 -5.69
C TYR A 189 4.04 6.61 -4.24
N THR A 190 3.18 5.97 -3.44
CA THR A 190 3.46 5.73 -2.03
C THR A 190 3.60 4.24 -1.78
N PHE A 191 4.69 3.80 -1.15
CA PHE A 191 4.68 2.47 -0.54
C PHE A 191 5.03 2.55 0.93
N SER A 192 4.29 1.79 1.74
CA SER A 192 4.43 1.75 3.17
C SER A 192 4.83 0.35 3.61
N ILE A 193 5.86 0.25 4.45
CA ILE A 193 6.28 -1.02 5.07
C ILE A 193 6.14 -0.91 6.58
N ARG A 194 5.25 -1.72 7.15
CA ARG A 194 5.19 -1.94 8.60
C ARG A 194 6.14 -3.06 8.99
N VAL A 195 7.27 -2.70 9.58
CA VAL A 195 8.23 -3.64 10.15
C VAL A 195 7.80 -3.97 11.58
N ASN A 196 7.58 -5.25 11.87
CA ASN A 196 7.22 -5.71 13.20
C ASN A 196 8.38 -5.49 14.20
N CYS A 197 8.16 -5.70 15.49
CA CYS A 197 9.18 -5.49 16.52
C CYS A 197 10.46 -6.28 16.18
N ARG A 198 11.58 -5.59 16.02
CA ARG A 198 12.87 -6.21 15.63
C ARG A 198 13.34 -7.25 16.65
N ASP A 199 13.05 -7.07 17.94
CA ASP A 199 13.36 -8.09 18.96
C ASP A 199 12.63 -9.42 18.72
N HIS A 200 11.49 -9.40 18.01
CA HIS A 200 10.79 -10.60 17.58
C HIS A 200 11.35 -11.12 16.24
N LEU A 201 11.51 -10.24 15.25
CA LEU A 201 12.06 -10.58 13.93
C LEU A 201 13.43 -11.25 14.02
N LEU A 202 14.30 -10.71 14.88
CA LEU A 202 15.69 -11.13 15.00
C LEU A 202 15.88 -12.29 15.97
N GLN A 203 14.81 -12.99 16.35
CA GLN A 203 14.93 -14.25 17.09
C GLN A 203 15.45 -15.35 16.17
N PRO A 204 16.34 -16.23 16.68
CA PRO A 204 16.75 -17.42 15.97
C PRO A 204 15.55 -18.24 15.52
N VAL A 205 15.58 -18.78 14.31
CA VAL A 205 14.50 -19.57 13.70
C VAL A 205 14.08 -20.71 14.61
N ALA A 206 15.04 -21.40 15.24
CA ALA A 206 14.76 -22.48 16.18
C ALA A 206 14.01 -22.06 17.46
N LYS A 207 14.00 -20.76 17.80
CA LYS A 207 13.30 -20.19 18.95
C LYS A 207 11.99 -19.49 18.59
N ARG A 208 11.76 -19.21 17.30
CA ARG A 208 10.49 -18.65 16.84
C ARG A 208 9.40 -19.66 17.20
N LYS A 209 8.49 -19.24 18.08
CA LYS A 209 7.25 -20.00 18.25
C LYS A 209 6.53 -19.94 16.92
N LYS A 210 5.81 -21.01 16.55
CA LYS A 210 4.78 -20.90 15.52
C LYS A 210 3.99 -19.64 15.82
N VAL A 211 4.02 -18.69 14.90
CA VAL A 211 3.30 -17.41 15.02
C VAL A 211 1.88 -17.74 15.42
N LEU A 212 1.27 -16.94 16.29
CA LEU A 212 -0.16 -17.06 16.54
C LEU A 212 -0.86 -16.90 15.19
N GLU A 213 -1.33 -18.02 14.63
CA GLU A 213 -2.05 -18.03 13.38
C GLU A 213 -3.25 -17.11 13.54
N ILE A 214 -3.30 -16.07 12.73
CA ILE A 214 -4.44 -15.15 12.69
C ILE A 214 -5.63 -15.99 12.26
N ASP A 215 -6.66 -16.04 13.09
CA ASP A 215 -7.89 -16.77 12.81
C ASP A 215 -8.83 -15.93 11.94
N ARG A 216 -8.80 -14.60 12.10
CA ARG A 216 -9.66 -13.67 11.37
C ARG A 216 -9.02 -12.30 11.18
N TRP A 217 -9.50 -11.55 10.21
CA TRP A 217 -9.18 -10.14 10.03
C TRP A 217 -10.37 -9.36 9.52
N LYS A 218 -10.30 -8.03 9.70
CA LYS A 218 -11.28 -7.07 9.18
C LYS A 218 -10.56 -6.02 8.36
N PHE A 219 -11.15 -5.66 7.23
CA PHE A 219 -10.70 -4.58 6.35
C PHE A 219 -11.86 -3.63 6.12
N ARG A 220 -11.58 -2.33 6.13
CA ARG A 220 -12.56 -1.29 5.83
C ARG A 220 -11.95 -0.28 4.88
N TYR A 221 -12.59 -0.09 3.72
CA TYR A 221 -12.33 1.04 2.82
C TYR A 221 -13.56 1.95 2.86
N THR A 222 -13.39 3.20 3.29
CA THR A 222 -14.43 4.23 3.24
C THR A 222 -13.99 5.42 2.38
N THR A 223 -14.95 6.01 1.66
CA THR A 223 -14.79 7.32 1.02
C THR A 223 -15.75 8.32 1.65
N PHE A 224 -15.34 9.57 1.86
CA PHE A 224 -16.19 10.59 2.49
C PHE A 224 -15.84 12.01 2.05
N LEU A 225 -16.79 12.93 2.22
CA LEU A 225 -16.62 14.37 2.00
C LEU A 225 -16.50 15.08 3.34
N LYS A 226 -15.36 15.72 3.62
CA LYS A 226 -15.06 16.31 4.93
C LYS A 226 -16.02 17.44 5.30
N GLU A 227 -16.39 18.26 4.32
CA GLU A 227 -17.26 19.43 4.52
C GLU A 227 -18.72 19.03 4.76
N ASP A 228 -19.50 19.94 5.33
CA ASP A 228 -20.95 19.80 5.49
C ASP A 228 -21.70 20.06 4.16
N ILE A 229 -21.25 21.05 3.39
CA ILE A 229 -21.87 21.52 2.16
C ILE A 229 -20.79 21.88 1.14
N LEU A 230 -20.87 21.22 -0.02
CA LEU A 230 -19.96 21.43 -1.14
C LEU A 230 -20.67 22.15 -2.27
N LYS A 231 -19.97 23.07 -2.92
CA LYS A 231 -20.45 23.71 -4.16
C LYS A 231 -20.29 22.74 -5.32
N ASN A 232 -21.33 22.60 -6.14
CA ASN A 232 -21.25 21.81 -7.36
C ASN A 232 -20.31 22.48 -8.37
N PRO A 233 -19.24 21.80 -8.84
CA PRO A 233 -18.37 22.34 -9.89
C PRO A 233 -19.12 22.62 -11.20
N ASN A 234 -20.17 21.84 -11.49
CA ASN A 234 -21.02 22.06 -12.64
C ASN A 234 -21.98 23.24 -12.39
N LEU A 235 -21.56 24.44 -12.81
CA LEU A 235 -22.31 25.69 -12.67
C LEU A 235 -23.66 25.71 -13.41
N LEU A 236 -23.87 24.81 -14.37
CA LEU A 236 -25.12 24.69 -15.13
C LEU A 236 -26.11 23.71 -14.47
N SER A 237 -25.69 23.00 -13.43
CA SER A 237 -26.55 22.05 -12.72
C SER A 237 -27.67 22.79 -11.96
N PRO A 238 -28.91 22.27 -11.98
CA PRO A 238 -30.00 22.80 -11.15
C PRO A 238 -29.79 22.53 -9.65
N LEU A 239 -28.71 21.84 -9.28
CA LEU A 239 -28.27 21.54 -7.92
C LEU A 239 -26.94 22.25 -7.66
N PRO A 240 -26.94 23.52 -7.24
CA PRO A 240 -25.72 24.30 -7.00
C PRO A 240 -24.88 23.83 -5.81
N TYR A 241 -25.46 23.06 -4.89
CA TYR A 241 -24.75 22.52 -3.72
C TYR A 241 -25.13 21.07 -3.44
N PHE A 242 -24.22 20.34 -2.80
CA PHE A 242 -24.41 18.99 -2.29
C PHE A 242 -24.05 18.91 -0.81
N ALA A 243 -24.73 18.06 -0.04
CA ALA A 243 -24.31 17.74 1.33
C ALA A 243 -23.07 16.84 1.32
N GLY A 244 -22.09 17.17 2.15
CA GLY A 244 -20.99 16.26 2.49
C GLY A 244 -21.28 15.45 3.75
N ASP A 245 -20.23 14.93 4.39
CA ASP A 245 -20.31 14.02 5.52
C ASP A 245 -19.98 14.67 6.88
N ASP A 246 -19.50 15.92 6.88
CA ASP A 246 -19.16 16.72 8.07
C ASP A 246 -18.35 15.91 9.11
N ARG A 247 -17.23 15.34 8.66
CA ARG A 247 -16.40 14.44 9.46
C ARG A 247 -14.93 14.53 9.06
N ASP A 248 -14.07 14.03 9.93
CA ASP A 248 -12.68 13.74 9.63
C ASP A 248 -12.44 12.23 9.58
N PHE A 249 -11.20 11.82 9.28
CA PHE A 249 -10.79 10.41 9.26
C PHE A 249 -11.11 9.70 10.57
N ASP A 250 -11.86 8.60 10.49
CA ASP A 250 -12.25 7.81 11.65
C ASP A 250 -12.79 6.46 11.16
N PRO A 251 -12.20 5.32 11.57
CA PRO A 251 -12.64 4.01 11.13
C PRO A 251 -14.12 3.76 11.47
N GLU A 252 -14.65 4.34 12.55
CA GLU A 252 -16.04 4.14 12.99
C GLU A 252 -16.99 5.25 12.52
N GLY A 253 -16.55 6.07 11.57
CA GLY A 253 -17.34 7.11 10.93
C GLY A 253 -18.70 6.59 10.42
N LYS A 254 -19.78 7.30 10.72
CA LYS A 254 -21.15 6.87 10.39
C LYS A 254 -21.69 7.45 9.08
N SER A 255 -21.17 8.61 8.65
CA SER A 255 -21.50 9.22 7.36
C SER A 255 -20.36 8.97 6.39
N TYR A 256 -20.67 8.63 5.14
CA TYR A 256 -19.71 8.34 4.10
C TYR A 256 -20.38 8.36 2.72
N ARG A 257 -19.58 8.50 1.66
CA ARG A 257 -20.02 8.33 0.28
C ARG A 257 -20.15 6.85 -0.07
N THR A 258 -19.10 6.08 0.16
CA THR A 258 -19.11 4.62 -0.03
C THR A 258 -18.34 3.91 1.07
N ARG A 259 -18.70 2.67 1.37
CA ARG A 259 -17.99 1.80 2.31
C ARG A 259 -17.98 0.36 1.83
N VAL A 260 -16.82 -0.26 1.92
CA VAL A 260 -16.61 -1.69 1.80
C VAL A 260 -16.06 -2.20 3.12
N ASP A 261 -16.78 -3.14 3.74
CA ASP A 261 -16.29 -3.90 4.90
C ASP A 261 -16.03 -5.34 4.45
N MET A 262 -14.87 -5.89 4.82
CA MET A 262 -14.52 -7.28 4.54
C MET A 262 -14.08 -7.97 5.82
N ARG A 263 -14.43 -9.25 5.94
CA ARG A 263 -14.00 -10.13 7.02
C ARG A 263 -13.44 -11.40 6.40
N GLY A 264 -12.15 -11.62 6.60
CA GLY A 264 -11.49 -12.87 6.25
C GLY A 264 -11.35 -13.76 7.47
N GLU A 265 -11.47 -15.07 7.26
CA GLU A 265 -11.25 -16.08 8.31
C GLU A 265 -10.41 -17.22 7.74
N PHE A 266 -9.49 -17.73 8.56
CA PHE A 266 -8.63 -18.88 8.24
C PHE A 266 -9.05 -20.07 9.11
N ASN A 267 -9.41 -21.17 8.47
CA ASN A 267 -9.63 -22.47 9.12
C ASN A 267 -8.58 -23.47 8.61
N ILE A 268 -8.41 -24.58 9.33
CA ILE A 268 -7.40 -25.62 9.03
C ILE A 268 -7.50 -26.14 7.59
N GLU A 269 -8.70 -26.19 7.02
CA GLU A 269 -8.96 -26.78 5.69
C GLU A 269 -9.26 -25.74 4.61
N GLU A 270 -9.72 -24.54 4.99
CA GLU A 270 -10.16 -23.51 4.05
C GLU A 270 -10.05 -22.10 4.65
N SER A 271 -9.89 -21.10 3.79
CA SER A 271 -10.13 -19.70 4.15
C SER A 271 -11.50 -19.26 3.63
N SER A 272 -12.13 -18.29 4.29
CA SER A 272 -13.39 -17.68 3.86
C SER A 272 -13.28 -16.15 3.80
N LEU A 273 -14.04 -15.53 2.89
CA LEU A 273 -14.08 -14.09 2.73
C LEU A 273 -15.54 -13.64 2.64
N GLN A 274 -15.97 -12.84 3.62
CA GLN A 274 -17.27 -12.18 3.66
C GLN A 274 -17.08 -10.69 3.42
N PHE A 275 -18.06 -10.04 2.79
CA PHE A 275 -18.01 -8.60 2.56
C PHE A 275 -19.39 -7.97 2.52
N THR A 276 -19.45 -6.68 2.83
CA THR A 276 -20.62 -5.82 2.64
C THR A 276 -20.22 -4.56 1.89
N LYS A 277 -21.19 -3.97 1.20
CA LYS A 277 -21.05 -2.76 0.39
C LYS A 277 -22.14 -1.79 0.78
N ALA A 278 -21.81 -0.52 0.93
CA ALA A 278 -22.77 0.53 1.26
C ALA A 278 -22.47 1.82 0.50
N VAL A 279 -23.53 2.55 0.14
CA VAL A 279 -23.46 3.86 -0.51
C VAL A 279 -24.36 4.83 0.27
N GLY A 280 -23.77 5.95 0.69
CA GLY A 280 -24.50 7.02 1.36
C GLY A 280 -25.40 7.80 0.39
N PRO A 281 -26.41 8.52 0.92
CA PRO A 281 -27.29 9.33 0.08
C PRO A 281 -26.53 10.52 -0.52
N SER A 282 -26.69 10.75 -1.82
CA SER A 282 -26.36 12.03 -2.44
C SER A 282 -27.52 12.99 -2.22
N ILE A 283 -27.27 14.12 -1.54
CA ILE A 283 -28.30 15.13 -1.24
C ILE A 283 -27.96 16.42 -1.97
N GLY A 284 -28.80 16.80 -2.94
CA GLY A 284 -28.69 18.04 -3.70
C GLY A 284 -29.54 19.16 -3.10
N MET A 285 -29.00 20.37 -3.12
CA MET A 285 -29.59 21.57 -2.51
C MET A 285 -29.74 22.71 -3.53
N ASN A 286 -30.59 23.70 -3.20
CA ASN A 286 -30.78 24.93 -3.98
C ASN A 286 -29.80 26.05 -3.59
N TYR A 287 -29.89 27.23 -4.21
CA TYR A 287 -29.01 28.38 -3.91
C TYR A 287 -29.09 28.90 -2.46
N LEU A 288 -30.21 28.64 -1.77
CA LEU A 288 -30.40 28.95 -0.36
C LEU A 288 -29.92 27.81 0.55
N LYS A 289 -29.14 26.85 0.02
CA LYS A 289 -28.63 25.65 0.71
C LYS A 289 -29.74 24.81 1.35
N SER A 290 -30.97 24.90 0.83
CA SER A 290 -32.09 24.09 1.29
C SER A 290 -32.21 22.81 0.47
N TYR A 291 -32.62 21.72 1.12
CA TYR A 291 -32.88 20.43 0.48
C TYR A 291 -33.74 20.57 -0.78
N LYS A 292 -33.32 19.90 -1.86
CA LYS A 292 -34.10 19.83 -3.12
C LYS A 292 -34.47 18.40 -3.48
N ARG A 293 -33.49 17.49 -3.47
CA ARG A 293 -33.68 16.07 -3.83
C ARG A 293 -32.52 15.24 -3.27
N HIS A 294 -32.75 13.95 -3.03
CA HIS A 294 -31.69 12.98 -2.76
C HIS A 294 -31.77 11.80 -3.75
N GLY A 295 -30.69 11.03 -3.84
CA GLY A 295 -30.61 9.78 -4.60
C GLY A 295 -29.53 8.88 -4.01
N HIS A 296 -29.57 7.60 -4.36
CA HIS A 296 -28.55 6.62 -4.01
C HIS A 296 -27.93 6.06 -5.29
N ALA A 297 -26.61 5.97 -5.33
CA ALA A 297 -25.93 5.31 -6.44
C ALA A 297 -26.11 3.79 -6.34
N SER A 298 -25.84 3.09 -7.45
CA SER A 298 -25.90 1.63 -7.48
C SER A 298 -24.78 1.02 -6.63
N LEU A 299 -25.03 -0.15 -6.07
CA LEU A 299 -24.01 -1.00 -5.45
C LEU A 299 -23.35 -1.94 -6.48
N GLU A 300 -23.90 -2.02 -7.69
CA GLU A 300 -23.38 -2.89 -8.77
C GLU A 300 -22.01 -2.44 -9.24
N ASP A 301 -21.73 -1.13 -9.20
CA ASP A 301 -20.44 -0.52 -9.58
C ASP A 301 -19.35 -0.68 -8.49
N ILE A 302 -19.61 -1.47 -7.45
CA ILE A 302 -18.63 -1.91 -6.47
C ILE A 302 -18.48 -3.41 -6.64
N GLU A 303 -17.45 -3.86 -7.35
CA GLU A 303 -17.15 -5.28 -7.54
C GLU A 303 -16.10 -5.74 -6.53
N ILE A 304 -16.34 -6.91 -5.91
CA ILE A 304 -15.37 -7.55 -5.01
C ILE A 304 -15.26 -9.00 -5.47
N LYS A 305 -14.04 -9.42 -5.79
CA LYS A 305 -13.73 -10.76 -6.29
C LYS A 305 -12.73 -11.41 -5.35
N ARG A 306 -13.03 -12.65 -4.96
CA ARG A 306 -12.04 -13.52 -4.31
C ARG A 306 -11.24 -14.21 -5.41
N LEU A 307 -9.92 -14.16 -5.28
CA LEU A 307 -8.99 -14.79 -6.21
C LEU A 307 -8.52 -16.15 -5.65
N GLU A 308 -7.97 -17.00 -6.52
CA GLU A 308 -7.41 -18.28 -6.09
C GLU A 308 -6.24 -18.09 -5.11
N GLY A 309 -6.13 -19.01 -4.15
CA GLY A 309 -5.11 -18.98 -3.10
C GLY A 309 -5.07 -20.29 -2.32
N LYS A 310 -4.04 -20.46 -1.47
CA LYS A 310 -3.97 -21.60 -0.55
C LYS A 310 -4.99 -21.43 0.59
N PRO A 311 -5.33 -22.50 1.35
CA PRO A 311 -6.17 -22.38 2.55
C PRO A 311 -5.63 -21.40 3.60
N SER A 312 -4.31 -21.21 3.66
CA SER A 312 -3.62 -20.27 4.56
C SER A 312 -3.60 -18.82 4.05
N GLU A 313 -4.19 -18.55 2.89
CA GLU A 313 -4.09 -17.26 2.19
C GLU A 313 -5.48 -16.79 1.76
N ILE A 314 -5.69 -15.48 1.72
CA ILE A 314 -6.84 -14.84 1.09
C ILE A 314 -6.33 -13.79 0.12
N ASN A 315 -6.65 -14.00 -1.16
CA ASN A 315 -6.40 -13.06 -2.24
C ASN A 315 -7.73 -12.44 -2.68
N PHE A 316 -7.77 -11.14 -2.87
CA PHE A 316 -8.97 -10.44 -3.34
C PHE A 316 -8.65 -9.25 -4.24
N GLU A 317 -9.67 -8.83 -4.98
CA GLU A 317 -9.68 -7.62 -5.80
C GLU A 317 -10.97 -6.83 -5.54
N ILE A 318 -10.84 -5.52 -5.41
CA ILE A 318 -11.93 -4.56 -5.34
C ILE A 318 -11.79 -3.64 -6.54
N VAL A 319 -12.86 -3.49 -7.31
CA VAL A 319 -12.99 -2.47 -8.36
C VAL A 319 -14.20 -1.63 -8.02
N HIS A 320 -14.01 -0.33 -7.90
CA HIS A 320 -15.05 0.60 -7.47
C HIS A 320 -15.16 1.76 -8.46
N ASP A 321 -16.37 2.01 -8.97
CA ASP A 321 -16.64 3.06 -9.95
C ASP A 321 -18.00 3.73 -9.73
N VAL A 322 -18.22 4.26 -8.52
CA VAL A 322 -19.54 4.76 -8.11
C VAL A 322 -19.77 6.21 -8.53
N GLY A 323 -20.74 6.43 -9.41
CA GLY A 323 -21.15 7.75 -9.89
C GLY A 323 -22.11 8.52 -8.99
N ASN A 324 -22.32 9.80 -9.29
CA ASN A 324 -23.34 10.63 -8.62
C ASN A 324 -24.72 10.41 -9.27
N PRO A 325 -25.76 9.95 -8.53
CA PRO A 325 -27.07 9.66 -9.09
C PRO A 325 -27.90 10.92 -9.43
N LEU A 326 -27.45 12.11 -9.02
CA LEU A 326 -28.18 13.38 -9.17
C LEU A 326 -27.60 14.31 -10.24
N THR A 327 -26.39 14.03 -10.72
CA THR A 327 -25.74 14.87 -11.74
C THR A 327 -24.73 14.05 -12.54
N VAL A 328 -24.49 14.45 -13.79
CA VAL A 328 -23.43 13.84 -14.59
C VAL A 328 -22.10 14.35 -14.06
N SER A 329 -21.34 13.46 -13.45
CA SER A 329 -19.97 13.69 -13.00
C SER A 329 -19.14 12.42 -13.22
N PRO A 330 -17.80 12.53 -13.27
CA PRO A 330 -16.94 11.37 -13.10
C PRO A 330 -17.27 10.64 -11.79
N PRO A 331 -17.09 9.30 -11.76
CA PRO A 331 -17.31 8.49 -10.56
C PRO A 331 -16.19 8.64 -9.55
N ILE A 332 -16.45 8.18 -8.32
CA ILE A 332 -15.40 7.88 -7.35
C ILE A 332 -14.77 6.56 -7.78
N HIS A 333 -13.49 6.60 -8.16
CA HIS A 333 -12.80 5.44 -8.73
C HIS A 333 -11.66 4.98 -7.84
N TYR A 334 -11.62 3.69 -7.53
CA TYR A 334 -10.46 3.05 -6.93
C TYR A 334 -10.38 1.56 -7.25
N GLU A 335 -9.16 1.04 -7.24
CA GLU A 335 -8.89 -0.39 -7.31
C GLU A 335 -8.00 -0.83 -6.15
N VAL A 336 -8.25 -2.02 -5.61
CA VAL A 336 -7.41 -2.63 -4.57
C VAL A 336 -7.22 -4.11 -4.87
N LYS A 337 -5.98 -4.57 -4.89
CA LYS A 337 -5.62 -5.98 -4.83
C LYS A 337 -4.98 -6.25 -3.48
N GLY A 338 -5.42 -7.30 -2.81
CA GLY A 338 -4.93 -7.64 -1.49
C GLY A 338 -4.55 -9.11 -1.37
N HIS A 339 -3.44 -9.35 -0.69
CA HIS A 339 -3.01 -10.64 -0.19
C HIS A 339 -2.85 -10.55 1.33
N LEU A 340 -3.47 -11.47 2.05
CA LEU A 340 -3.26 -11.68 3.48
C LEU A 340 -3.12 -13.16 3.76
N ASP A 341 -2.20 -13.54 4.64
CA ASP A 341 -2.06 -14.92 5.12
C ASP A 341 -2.29 -15.05 6.63
N CYS A 342 -2.37 -16.30 7.10
CA CYS A 342 -2.57 -16.62 8.51
C CYS A 342 -1.35 -16.30 9.39
N GLU A 343 -0.18 -16.01 8.80
CA GLU A 343 1.02 -15.57 9.53
C GLU A 343 1.03 -14.05 9.75
N GLY A 344 0.10 -13.33 9.11
CA GLY A 344 -0.04 -11.87 9.22
C GLY A 344 0.73 -11.10 8.16
N ASN A 345 1.27 -11.79 7.15
CA ASN A 345 1.84 -11.14 5.99
C ASN A 345 0.71 -10.50 5.19
N ILE A 346 0.85 -9.20 4.99
CA ILE A 346 -0.11 -8.35 4.28
C ILE A 346 0.63 -7.70 3.13
N ASP A 347 0.05 -7.78 1.94
CA ASP A 347 0.47 -7.03 0.75
C ASP A 347 -0.78 -6.49 0.05
N LEU A 348 -1.02 -5.19 0.20
CA LEU A 348 -2.14 -4.47 -0.40
C LEU A 348 -1.59 -3.49 -1.41
N VAL A 349 -2.13 -3.47 -2.62
CA VAL A 349 -1.76 -2.51 -3.66
C VAL A 349 -3.02 -1.95 -4.30
N GLY A 350 -3.02 -0.66 -4.58
CA GLY A 350 -4.18 -0.03 -5.17
C GLY A 350 -3.90 1.37 -5.65
N TYR A 351 -4.90 1.95 -6.28
CA TYR A 351 -4.89 3.37 -6.63
C TYR A 351 -6.29 3.93 -6.55
N HIS A 352 -6.38 5.25 -6.43
CA HIS A 352 -7.64 5.96 -6.48
C HIS A 352 -7.46 7.34 -7.13
N ASN A 353 -8.58 7.95 -7.53
CA ASN A 353 -8.59 9.35 -7.92
C ASN A 353 -8.42 10.29 -6.69
N ASP A 354 -7.99 11.52 -6.92
CA ASP A 354 -7.65 12.48 -5.85
C ASP A 354 -8.85 13.08 -5.07
N ALA A 355 -10.06 12.58 -5.35
CA ALA A 355 -11.27 13.00 -4.65
C ALA A 355 -12.28 11.85 -4.57
N PRO A 356 -13.01 11.70 -3.45
CA PRO A 356 -13.01 12.54 -2.26
C PRO A 356 -11.92 12.08 -1.27
N HIS A 357 -12.15 12.19 0.05
CA HIS A 357 -11.22 11.59 1.02
C HIS A 357 -11.33 10.07 0.96
N HIS A 358 -10.19 9.38 1.06
CA HIS A 358 -10.10 7.92 1.09
C HIS A 358 -9.46 7.47 2.40
N GLU A 359 -10.03 6.47 3.06
CA GLU A 359 -9.50 5.90 4.29
C GLU A 359 -9.60 4.38 4.29
N ILE A 360 -8.48 3.74 4.66
CA ILE A 360 -8.33 2.29 4.65
C ILE A 360 -7.78 1.85 6.01
N TYR A 361 -8.49 0.91 6.63
CA TYR A 361 -8.14 0.36 7.94
C TYR A 361 -8.12 -1.16 7.92
N LEU A 362 -7.25 -1.73 8.75
CA LEU A 362 -7.16 -3.17 8.97
C LEU A 362 -7.15 -3.46 10.47
N SER A 363 -7.75 -4.58 10.85
CA SER A 363 -7.70 -5.15 12.21
C SER A 363 -7.45 -6.65 12.07
N LEU A 364 -6.51 -7.19 12.85
CA LEU A 364 -6.22 -8.62 12.90
C LEU A 364 -6.77 -9.19 14.22
N GLY A 365 -7.45 -10.33 14.14
CA GLY A 365 -8.14 -10.94 15.26
C GLY A 365 -9.26 -10.06 15.81
N ASP A 366 -9.24 -9.85 17.12
CA ASP A 366 -10.09 -8.91 17.84
C ASP A 366 -9.33 -7.63 18.26
N GLY A 367 -8.21 -7.33 17.58
CA GLY A 367 -7.40 -6.15 17.84
C GLY A 367 -8.02 -4.84 17.34
N ASP A 368 -7.43 -3.71 17.74
CA ASP A 368 -7.85 -2.39 17.30
C ASP A 368 -7.60 -2.19 15.79
N TRP A 369 -8.37 -1.27 15.19
CA TRP A 369 -8.09 -0.79 13.85
C TRP A 369 -6.75 -0.06 13.82
N TRP A 370 -5.94 -0.32 12.81
CA TRP A 370 -4.85 0.57 12.43
C TRP A 370 -5.01 1.06 11.00
N THR A 371 -4.43 2.24 10.77
CA THR A 371 -4.46 2.91 9.47
C THR A 371 -3.52 2.24 8.49
N ILE A 372 -4.06 1.83 7.35
CA ILE A 372 -3.31 1.42 6.16
C ILE A 372 -3.00 2.64 5.30
N ARG A 373 -4.03 3.47 5.06
CA ARG A 373 -3.93 4.68 4.26
C ARG A 373 -5.01 5.69 4.65
N GLN A 374 -4.65 6.96 4.59
CA GLN A 374 -5.55 8.11 4.59
C GLN A 374 -5.07 9.06 3.49
N SER A 375 -5.97 9.44 2.58
CA SER A 375 -5.70 10.43 1.52
C SER A 375 -6.72 11.55 1.61
N GLU A 376 -6.23 12.78 1.67
CA GLU A 376 -7.08 13.97 1.65
C GLU A 376 -7.60 14.25 0.23
N SER A 377 -8.78 14.87 0.17
CA SER A 377 -9.40 15.25 -1.11
C SER A 377 -8.76 16.54 -1.64
N GLU A 378 -8.29 16.53 -2.89
CA GLU A 378 -7.89 17.77 -3.60
C GLU A 378 -9.12 18.59 -4.07
N GLY A 379 -10.31 17.99 -3.99
CA GLY A 379 -11.61 18.65 -4.19
C GLY A 379 -12.43 18.04 -5.32
N LEU A 380 -13.73 18.33 -5.38
CA LEU A 380 -14.64 17.65 -6.34
C LEU A 380 -14.29 17.84 -7.82
N ALA A 381 -13.54 18.88 -8.18
CA ALA A 381 -13.06 19.04 -9.55
C ALA A 381 -12.10 17.90 -9.97
N TYR A 382 -11.42 17.29 -9.00
CA TYR A 382 -10.39 16.27 -9.19
C TYR A 382 -10.96 14.84 -9.29
N LEU A 383 -12.29 14.66 -9.19
CA LEU A 383 -12.96 13.36 -9.38
C LEU A 383 -12.64 12.70 -10.73
N SER A 384 -12.30 13.49 -11.75
CA SER A 384 -12.06 12.99 -13.11
C SER A 384 -10.82 12.10 -13.27
N GLY A 385 -9.90 12.05 -12.30
CA GLY A 385 -8.63 11.30 -12.42
C GLY A 385 -7.71 11.82 -13.53
N VAL A 386 -8.05 12.97 -14.10
CA VAL A 386 -7.31 13.65 -15.17
C VAL A 386 -6.00 14.24 -14.65
N LEU A 387 -5.86 14.34 -13.33
CA LEU A 387 -4.77 15.02 -12.67
C LEU A 387 -3.71 14.12 -12.02
N GLY A 388 -3.80 12.81 -12.24
CA GLY A 388 -2.94 11.81 -11.63
C GLY A 388 -3.78 10.80 -10.87
N ASP A 389 -3.36 9.54 -10.91
CA ASP A 389 -3.90 8.52 -10.01
C ASP A 389 -2.93 8.45 -8.80
N ASP A 390 -3.47 8.32 -7.58
CA ASP A 390 -2.70 8.14 -6.36
C ASP A 390 -2.40 6.65 -6.17
N TYR A 391 -1.22 6.22 -6.60
CA TYR A 391 -0.79 4.83 -6.50
C TYR A 391 -0.20 4.54 -5.13
N TRP A 392 -0.67 3.47 -4.50
CA TRP A 392 -0.20 3.07 -3.19
C TRP A 392 0.03 1.56 -3.04
N ARG A 393 0.96 1.19 -2.16
CA ARG A 393 1.17 -0.19 -1.70
C ARG A 393 1.43 -0.20 -0.19
N TYR A 394 0.93 -1.18 0.51
CA TYR A 394 1.17 -1.39 1.93
C TYR A 394 1.60 -2.83 2.16
N MET A 395 2.72 -3.01 2.86
CA MET A 395 3.32 -4.30 3.14
C MET A 395 3.65 -4.43 4.64
N THR A 396 3.64 -5.64 5.18
CA THR A 396 4.23 -5.95 6.50
C THR A 396 5.51 -6.75 6.35
N CYS A 397 6.46 -6.57 7.27
CA CYS A 397 7.63 -7.43 7.45
C CYS A 397 7.54 -8.08 8.85
N ASN A 398 7.32 -9.39 8.91
CA ASN A 398 6.91 -10.13 10.12
C ASN A 398 7.82 -11.28 10.55
#